data_AF-A0A7X7BMY4-F1
#
_entry.id   AF-A0A7X7BMY4-F1
#
_cell.length_a   1.000
_cell.length_b   1.000
_cell.length_c   1.000
_cell.angle_alpha   90.00
_cell.angle_beta   90.00
_cell.angle_gamma   90.00
#
_symmetry.space_group_name_H-M   'P 1'
#
loop_
_entity.id
_entity.type
_entity.pdbx_description
1 polymer ?
#
loop_
_entity_poly.entity_id
_entity_poly.type
_entity_poly.pdbx_seq_one_letter_code
_entity_poly.pdbx_strand_id
1 'polypeptide(L)'
;MLNELLFALWETIYMIAVSTFFSGIFGFAVAIVMIMTGTNGLKPNKPVYSALDLIVNLLRSFPFIILMIAIIPLTRLIAGTSIGSTASIVPLT
;
A
#
# COMPACT_ATOMS: atom_id res chain seq x y z
N MET A 1 -2.05 -17.10 27.50
CA MET A 1 -2.26 -15.63 27.44
C MET A 1 -0.98 -14.88 27.05
N LEU A 2 0.13 -15.01 27.78
CA LEU A 2 1.40 -14.35 27.41
C LEU A 2 1.93 -14.82 26.04
N ASN A 3 1.89 -16.13 25.76
CA ASN A 3 2.31 -16.68 24.47
C ASN A 3 1.47 -16.17 23.30
N GLU A 4 0.15 -16.05 23.48
CA GLU A 4 -0.77 -15.49 22.47
C GLU A 4 -0.45 -14.02 22.17
N LEU A 5 -0.15 -13.23 23.21
CA LEU A 5 0.23 -11.84 23.04
C LEU A 5 1.55 -11.69 22.29
N LEU A 6 2.54 -12.53 22.61
CA LEU A 6 3.83 -12.55 21.90
C LEU A 6 3.66 -12.97 20.44
N PHE A 7 2.78 -13.93 20.16
CA PHE A 7 2.46 -14.35 18.80
C PHE A 7 1.79 -13.22 18.01
N ALA A 8 0.77 -12.58 18.57
CA ALA A 8 0.09 -11.45 17.93
C ALA A 8 1.03 -10.24 17.71
N LEU A 9 1.95 -9.99 18.64
CA LEU A 9 2.98 -8.97 18.48
C LEU A 9 3.91 -9.31 17.32
N TRP A 10 4.31 -10.58 17.18
CA TRP A 10 5.10 -11.04 16.04
C TRP A 10 4.35 -10.86 14.72
N GLU A 11 3.07 -11.24 14.66
CA GLU A 11 2.25 -11.03 13.45
C GLU A 11 2.17 -9.56 13.07
N THR A 12 2.01 -8.67 14.05
CA THR A 12 1.98 -7.23 13.83
C THR A 12 3.29 -6.70 13.25
N ILE A 13 4.42 -7.13 13.83
CA ILE A 13 5.76 -6.77 13.33
C ILE A 13 5.97 -7.30 11.91
N TYR A 14 5.58 -8.55 11.65
CA TYR A 14 5.67 -9.15 10.33
C TYR A 14 4.85 -8.37 9.29
N MET A 15 3.59 -8.05 9.59
CA MET A 15 2.73 -7.27 8.70
C MET A 15 3.32 -5.89 8.40
N ILE A 16 3.75 -5.16 9.44
CA ILE A 16 4.30 -3.81 9.28
C ILE A 16 5.61 -3.86 8.49
N ALA A 17 6.54 -4.75 8.84
CA ALA A 17 7.85 -4.81 8.21
C ALA A 17 7.74 -5.13 6.71
N VAL A 18 6.95 -6.14 6.35
CA VAL A 18 6.79 -6.54 4.95
C VAL A 18 6.03 -5.48 4.16
N SER A 19 4.92 -4.96 4.69
CA SER A 19 4.14 -3.93 3.99
C SER A 19 4.96 -2.66 3.79
N THR A 20 5.64 -2.18 4.83
CA THR A 20 6.50 -0.97 4.75
C THR A 20 7.61 -1.14 3.72
N PHE A 21 8.21 -2.33 3.63
CA PHE A 21 9.25 -2.59 2.64
C PHE A 21 8.71 -2.47 1.21
N PHE A 22 7.58 -3.12 0.90
CA PHE A 22 7.00 -3.05 -0.44
C PHE A 22 6.38 -1.68 -0.76
N SER A 23 5.60 -1.08 0.16
CA SER A 23 5.08 0.28 0.01
C SER A 23 6.19 1.30 -0.17
N GLY A 24 7.31 1.11 0.54
CA GLY A 24 8.50 1.95 0.40
C GLY A 24 9.03 1.91 -1.02
N ILE A 25 9.22 0.72 -1.60
CA ILE A 25 9.72 0.56 -2.97
C ILE A 25 8.75 1.16 -3.99
N PHE A 26 7.48 0.77 -3.96
CA PHE A 26 6.50 1.22 -4.96
C PHE A 26 6.15 2.69 -4.79
N GLY A 27 5.92 3.13 -3.55
CA GLY A 27 5.63 4.52 -3.21
C GLY A 27 6.78 5.46 -3.57
N PHE A 28 8.02 5.03 -3.34
CA PHE A 28 9.19 5.81 -3.74
C PHE A 28 9.32 5.93 -5.25
N ALA A 29 9.09 4.85 -6.00
CA ALA A 29 9.10 4.90 -7.47
C ALA A 29 8.04 5.87 -8.01
N VAL A 30 6.81 5.80 -7.49
CA VAL A 30 5.71 6.72 -7.86
C VAL A 30 6.06 8.16 -7.49
N ALA A 31 6.62 8.38 -6.30
CA ALA A 31 7.03 9.71 -5.84
C ALA A 31 8.08 10.34 -6.77
N ILE A 32 9.10 9.58 -7.20
CA ILE A 32 10.09 10.06 -8.16
C ILE A 32 9.42 10.52 -9.45
N VAL A 33 8.52 9.71 -10.01
CA VAL A 33 7.83 10.06 -11.27
C VAL A 33 7.00 11.32 -11.11
N MET A 34 6.26 11.47 -10.01
CA MET A 34 5.49 12.69 -9.73
C MET A 34 6.41 13.91 -9.57
N ILE A 35 7.52 13.79 -8.84
CA ILE A 35 8.49 14.90 -8.68
C ILE A 35 9.09 15.31 -10.02
N MET A 36 9.44 14.35 -10.88
CA MET A 36 10.01 14.62 -12.21
C MET A 36 8.99 15.26 -13.17
N THR A 37 7.72 14.84 -13.09
CA THR A 37 6.64 15.29 -13.99
C THR A 37 5.87 16.52 -13.51
N GLY A 38 6.12 16.95 -12.28
CA GLY A 38 5.51 18.15 -11.70
C GLY A 38 5.88 19.44 -12.43
N THR A 39 5.17 20.53 -12.09
CA THR A 39 5.34 21.84 -12.74
C THR A 39 6.77 22.38 -12.67
N ASN A 40 7.48 22.09 -11.57
CA ASN A 40 8.88 22.47 -11.36
C ASN A 40 9.86 21.28 -11.53
N GLY A 41 9.37 20.17 -12.10
CA GLY A 41 10.14 18.95 -12.28
C GLY A 41 11.09 19.00 -13.48
N LEU A 42 11.99 18.03 -13.57
CA LEU A 42 12.99 17.92 -14.65
C LEU A 42 12.36 17.67 -16.03
N LYS A 43 11.18 17.04 -16.09
CA LYS A 43 10.44 16.76 -17.33
C LYS A 43 8.94 16.99 -17.11
N PRO A 44 8.49 18.26 -17.06
CA PRO A 44 7.10 18.59 -16.75
C PRO A 44 6.13 17.89 -17.71
N ASN A 45 5.17 17.14 -17.16
CA ASN A 45 4.14 16.44 -17.90
C ASN A 45 2.84 16.44 -17.09
N LYS A 46 2.01 17.46 -17.35
CA LYS A 46 0.75 17.69 -16.62
C LYS A 46 -0.19 16.48 -16.67
N PRO A 47 -0.47 15.84 -17.82
CA PRO A 47 -1.32 14.65 -17.87
C PRO A 47 -0.86 13.52 -16.94
N VAL A 48 0.44 13.18 -16.96
CA VAL A 48 0.99 12.09 -16.13
C VAL A 48 0.93 12.47 -14.65
N TYR A 49 1.34 13.69 -14.32
CA TYR A 49 1.29 14.19 -12.96
C TYR A 49 -0.14 14.18 -12.40
N SER A 50 -1.12 14.72 -13.13
CA SER A 50 -2.51 14.79 -12.69
C SER A 50 -3.17 13.41 -12.55
N ALA A 51 -2.85 12.46 -13.43
CA ALA A 51 -3.37 11.10 -13.31
C ALA A 51 -2.82 10.39 -12.06
N LEU A 52 -1.51 10.49 -11.82
CA LEU A 52 -0.87 9.91 -10.62
C LEU A 52 -1.35 10.62 -9.35
N ASP A 53 -1.47 11.94 -9.37
CA ASP A 53 -1.97 12.73 -8.25
C ASP A 53 -3.39 12.32 -7.86
N LEU A 54 -4.28 12.16 -8.84
CA LEU A 54 -5.63 11.66 -8.59
C LEU A 54 -5.62 10.26 -7.96
N ILE A 55 -4.85 9.32 -8.52
CA ILE A 55 -4.76 7.95 -7.99
C ILE A 55 -4.21 7.95 -6.55
N VAL A 56 -3.11 8.65 -6.31
CA VAL A 56 -2.45 8.71 -5.00
C VAL A 56 -3.36 9.36 -3.96
N ASN A 57 -4.01 10.47 -4.30
CA ASN A 57 -4.92 11.15 -3.38
C ASN A 57 -6.17 10.31 -3.12
N LEU A 58 -6.71 9.62 -4.13
CA LEU A 58 -7.82 8.69 -3.94
C LEU A 58 -7.46 7.57 -2.98
N LEU A 59 -6.33 6.87 -3.18
CA LEU A 59 -5.88 5.80 -2.30
C LEU A 59 -5.62 6.29 -0.87
N ARG A 60 -5.06 7.49 -0.71
CA ARG A 60 -4.78 8.08 0.60
C ARG A 60 -6.05 8.48 1.35
N SER A 61 -7.03 9.03 0.65
CA SER A 61 -8.30 9.46 1.24
C SER A 61 -9.27 8.30 1.44
N PHE A 62 -9.04 7.15 0.81
CA PHE A 62 -9.91 5.98 0.93
C PHE A 62 -9.78 5.37 2.34
N PRO A 63 -10.88 5.20 3.09
CA PRO A 63 -10.81 4.58 4.40
C PRO A 63 -10.29 3.15 4.32
N PHE A 64 -9.28 2.82 5.12
CA PHE A 64 -8.58 1.53 5.08
C PHE A 64 -9.53 0.33 5.13
N ILE A 65 -10.53 0.36 6.02
CA ILE A 65 -11.51 -0.74 6.17
C ILE A 65 -12.28 -0.98 4.86
N ILE A 66 -12.66 0.09 4.16
CA ILE A 66 -13.38 -0.02 2.89
C ILE A 66 -12.45 -0.54 1.79
N LEU A 67 -11.20 -0.04 1.74
CA LEU A 67 -10.18 -0.52 0.79
C LEU A 67 -9.94 -2.02 0.95
N MET A 68 -9.73 -2.47 2.19
CA MET A 68 -9.51 -3.88 2.53
C MET A 68 -10.62 -4.78 1.98
N ILE A 69 -11.88 -4.37 2.12
CA ILE A 69 -13.03 -5.11 1.59
C ILE A 69 -13.06 -5.05 0.06
N ALA A 70 -12.81 -3.88 -0.52
CA ALA A 70 -12.83 -3.67 -1.97
C ALA A 70 -11.77 -4.51 -2.72
N ILE A 71 -10.62 -4.75 -2.09
CA ILE A 71 -9.52 -5.51 -2.72
C ILE A 71 -9.49 -7.00 -2.37
N ILE A 72 -10.47 -7.54 -1.61
CA ILE A 72 -10.58 -8.99 -1.33
C ILE A 72 -10.31 -9.90 -2.54
N PRO A 73 -10.88 -9.68 -3.74
CA PRO A 73 -10.60 -10.55 -4.89
C PRO A 73 -9.11 -10.51 -5.29
N LEU A 74 -8.47 -9.34 -5.21
CA LEU A 74 -7.05 -9.17 -5.48
C LEU A 74 -6.20 -9.82 -4.38
N THR A 75 -6.58 -9.67 -3.11
CA THR A 75 -5.90 -10.33 -1.98
C THR A 75 -5.92 -11.84 -2.12
N ARG A 76 -7.06 -12.44 -2.52
CA ARG A 76 -7.14 -13.87 -2.79
C ARG A 76 -6.28 -14.30 -3.97
N LEU A 77 -6.15 -13.47 -5.00
CA LEU A 77 -5.29 -13.76 -6.14
C LEU A 77 -3.80 -13.80 -5.75
N ILE A 78 -3.37 -12.88 -4.90
CA ILE A 78 -1.96 -12.73 -4.50
C ILE A 78 -1.59 -13.70 -3.37
N ALA A 79 -2.39 -13.73 -2.30
CA ALA A 79 -2.10 -14.46 -1.07
C ALA A 79 -2.78 -15.83 -1.00
N GLY A 80 -3.65 -16.18 -1.95
CA GLY A 80 -4.43 -17.43 -1.94
C GLY A 80 -5.57 -17.46 -0.91
N THR A 81 -5.66 -16.48 -0.02
CA THR A 81 -6.66 -16.37 1.04
C THR A 81 -7.03 -14.91 1.30
N SER A 82 -8.18 -14.68 1.93
CA SER A 82 -8.62 -13.35 2.39
C SER A 82 -8.50 -13.16 3.91
N ILE A 83 -7.94 -14.15 4.62
CA ILE A 83 -7.84 -14.16 6.09
C ILE A 83 -6.43 -14.57 6.50
N GLY A 84 -5.89 -13.90 7.52
CA GLY A 84 -4.57 -14.15 8.10
C GLY A 84 -3.59 -12.99 7.89
N SER A 85 -2.46 -13.01 8.61
CA SER A 85 -1.46 -11.95 8.58
C SER A 85 -0.89 -11.69 7.18
N THR A 86 -0.63 -12.72 6.38
CA THR A 86 -0.19 -12.57 4.98
C THR A 86 -1.24 -11.93 4.08
N ALA A 87 -2.53 -12.20 4.29
CA ALA A 87 -3.61 -11.57 3.51
C ALA A 87 -3.76 -10.08 3.87
N SER A 88 -3.54 -9.72 5.14
CA SER A 88 -3.60 -8.34 5.62
C SER A 88 -2.46 -7.46 5.10
N ILE A 89 -1.33 -8.04 4.67
CA ILE A 89 -0.22 -7.27 4.07
C ILE A 89 -0.65 -6.59 2.76
N VAL A 90 -1.50 -7.23 1.95
CA VAL A 90 -1.90 -6.70 0.63
C VAL A 90 -2.60 -5.33 0.73
N PRO A 91 -3.63 -5.12 1.57
CA PRO A 91 -4.24 -3.79 1.75
C PRO A 91 -3.37 -2.79 2.50
N LEU A 92 -2.35 -3.26 3.22
CA LEU A 92 -1.39 -2.41 3.92
C LEU A 92 -0.25 -1.92 3.03
N THR A 93 -0.06 -2.56 1.86
CA THR A 93 1.03 -2.27 0.91
C THR A 93 0.63 -1.20 -0.08
#